data_AF-A0A916W0A8-F1
#
_entry.id   AF-A0A916W0A8-F1
#
_cell.length_a   1.000
_cell.length_b   1.000
_cell.length_c   1.000
_cell.angle_alpha   90.00
_cell.angle_beta   90.00
_cell.angle_gamma   90.00
#
_symmetry.space_group_name_H-M   'P 1'
#
loop_
_entity.id
_entity.type
_entity.pdbx_description
1 polymer ?
#
loop_
_entity_poly.entity_id
_entity_poly.type
_entity_poly.pdbx_seq_one_letter_code
_entity_poly.pdbx_strand_id
1 'polypeptide(L)'
;MVLEFWATWCSPCVASLPHLNQMVASLDPAKFQFISIDDEDPKAVERFLTRKKTSGWVGTDTSGRVFARYGITSRPTTVIVDGSGKVVAVTEIDAVSTADLEAVARGKHVAFKAVSAITEVRVPASAIARGPLFAVSVSKASPHATMSVVNHPPTGTDVLGETADGLMTDVFNAFGKRYVLKDTLPEGRYDLRVSAAGVPQGVVDAVVQQAVLAALHLQIEPKTVTKRVYILRATDASKRLLSPSASTHAVKRGYWHGIYILMNGTMDDLAYVLATGLENPVVNQTGIDGTYDARFKVSGDDVDSLNAVLGKTLGLELVPGGEEMPITVLEVERAPTKTTP
;
A
#
# COMPACT_ATOMS: atom_id res chain seq x y z
N MET A 1 -5.88 25.35 8.64
CA MET A 1 -5.25 24.64 7.50
C MET A 1 -6.28 23.74 6.85
N VAL A 2 -6.27 23.65 5.53
CA VAL A 2 -7.17 22.82 4.72
C VAL A 2 -6.30 21.85 3.93
N LEU A 3 -6.54 20.56 4.11
CA LEU A 3 -5.88 19.49 3.37
C LEU A 3 -6.89 18.89 2.40
N GLU A 4 -6.58 18.87 1.12
CA GLU A 4 -7.50 18.44 0.06
C GLU A 4 -6.91 17.21 -0.64
N PHE A 5 -7.46 16.04 -0.39
CA PHE A 5 -7.01 14.77 -0.95
C PHE A 5 -7.71 14.52 -2.29
N TRP A 6 -6.92 14.52 -3.36
CA TRP A 6 -7.41 14.53 -4.74
C TRP A 6 -6.63 13.59 -5.65
N ALA A 7 -7.03 13.54 -6.92
CA ALA A 7 -6.27 12.91 -8.00
C ALA A 7 -6.57 13.55 -9.35
N THR A 8 -5.62 13.48 -10.29
CA THR A 8 -5.76 13.99 -11.66
C THR A 8 -6.83 13.24 -12.46
N TRP A 9 -7.06 11.97 -12.15
CA TRP A 9 -8.12 11.13 -12.75
C TRP A 9 -9.47 11.25 -12.02
N CYS A 10 -9.52 11.89 -10.86
CA CYS A 10 -10.75 12.07 -10.09
C CYS A 10 -11.59 13.21 -10.67
N SER A 11 -12.58 12.85 -11.52
CA SER A 11 -13.45 13.86 -12.17
C SER A 11 -14.14 14.82 -11.19
N PRO A 12 -14.71 14.38 -10.05
CA PRO A 12 -15.28 15.31 -9.07
C PRO A 12 -14.23 16.27 -8.49
N CYS A 13 -13.02 15.79 -8.18
CA CYS A 13 -11.94 16.63 -7.69
C CYS A 13 -11.57 17.74 -8.68
N VAL A 14 -11.45 17.38 -9.97
CA VAL A 14 -11.15 18.34 -11.04
C VAL A 14 -12.27 19.37 -11.21
N ALA A 15 -13.53 18.97 -11.00
CA ALA A 15 -14.67 19.87 -11.05
C ALA A 15 -14.69 20.89 -9.90
N SER A 16 -14.15 20.53 -8.74
CA SER A 16 -14.09 21.40 -7.55
C SER A 16 -12.90 22.38 -7.53
N LEU A 17 -11.93 22.25 -8.43
CA LEU A 17 -10.76 23.16 -8.50
C LEU A 17 -11.12 24.66 -8.58
N PRO A 18 -12.14 25.10 -9.35
CA PRO A 18 -12.52 26.52 -9.38
C PRO A 18 -12.95 27.05 -8.00
N HIS A 19 -13.69 26.25 -7.24
CA HIS A 19 -14.14 26.60 -5.89
C HIS A 19 -12.97 26.69 -4.91
N LEU A 20 -12.06 25.71 -4.94
CA LEU A 20 -10.81 25.73 -4.17
C LEU A 20 -9.99 27.00 -4.50
N ASN A 21 -9.78 27.29 -5.78
CA ASN A 21 -9.02 28.45 -6.23
C ASN A 21 -9.63 29.77 -5.74
N GLN A 22 -10.95 29.88 -5.78
CA GLN A 22 -11.66 31.05 -5.29
C GLN A 22 -11.47 31.24 -3.78
N MET A 23 -11.54 30.15 -2.99
CA MET A 23 -11.31 30.23 -1.54
C MET A 23 -9.88 30.65 -1.22
N VAL A 24 -8.89 30.06 -1.89
CA VAL A 24 -7.47 30.39 -1.70
C VAL A 24 -7.23 31.87 -2.01
N ALA A 25 -7.83 32.40 -3.08
CA ALA A 25 -7.67 33.80 -3.47
C ALA A 25 -8.36 34.79 -2.52
N SER A 26 -9.40 34.35 -1.82
CA SER A 26 -10.25 35.22 -0.98
C SER A 26 -9.81 35.28 0.48
N LEU A 27 -8.91 34.40 0.91
CA LEU A 27 -8.48 34.27 2.31
C LEU A 27 -7.05 34.75 2.51
N ASP A 28 -6.78 35.28 3.70
CA ASP A 28 -5.45 35.76 4.08
C ASP A 28 -4.44 34.59 4.12
N PRO A 29 -3.42 34.56 3.24
CA PRO A 29 -2.46 33.46 3.19
C PRO A 29 -1.59 33.36 4.46
N ALA A 30 -1.49 34.43 5.26
CA ALA A 30 -0.79 34.37 6.54
C ALA A 30 -1.58 33.59 7.61
N LYS A 31 -2.90 33.43 7.43
CA LYS A 31 -3.80 32.76 8.38
C LYS A 31 -4.31 31.41 7.87
N PHE A 32 -4.48 31.28 6.56
CA PHE A 32 -5.07 30.10 5.94
C PHE A 32 -4.07 29.45 4.99
N GLN A 33 -3.82 28.17 5.20
CA GLN A 33 -2.96 27.34 4.36
C GLN A 33 -3.82 26.26 3.71
N PHE A 34 -3.68 26.11 2.40
CA PHE A 34 -4.33 25.10 1.58
C PHE A 34 -3.24 24.19 0.98
N ILE A 35 -3.40 22.89 1.20
CA ILE A 35 -2.47 21.87 0.71
C ILE A 35 -3.29 20.78 0.03
N SER A 36 -3.21 20.72 -1.29
CA SER A 36 -3.77 19.62 -2.08
C SER A 36 -2.77 18.45 -2.11
N ILE A 37 -3.21 17.27 -1.69
CA ILE A 37 -2.41 16.06 -1.52
C ILE A 37 -2.89 15.01 -2.52
N ASP A 38 -1.96 14.55 -3.34
CA ASP A 38 -2.15 13.52 -4.36
C ASP A 38 -1.20 12.34 -4.09
N ASP A 39 -1.50 11.13 -4.56
CA ASP A 39 -0.64 9.94 -4.39
C ASP A 39 -0.11 9.34 -5.71
N GLU A 40 -0.28 10.05 -6.82
CA GLU A 40 0.22 9.68 -8.13
C GLU A 40 1.71 10.02 -8.30
N ASP A 41 2.27 9.59 -9.43
CA ASP A 41 3.62 9.97 -9.85
C ASP A 41 3.71 11.51 -10.00
N PRO A 42 4.72 12.18 -9.42
CA PRO A 42 4.83 13.63 -9.46
C PRO A 42 4.85 14.22 -10.87
N LYS A 43 5.38 13.51 -11.87
CA LYS A 43 5.39 13.97 -13.27
C LYS A 43 3.99 13.95 -13.88
N ALA A 44 3.12 13.03 -13.46
CA ALA A 44 1.72 13.00 -13.89
C ALA A 44 0.96 14.24 -13.37
N VAL A 45 1.15 14.54 -12.08
CA VAL A 45 0.58 15.72 -11.41
C VAL A 45 1.09 17.01 -12.04
N GLU A 46 2.41 17.17 -12.21
CA GLU A 46 3.00 18.33 -12.87
C GLU A 46 2.42 18.55 -14.28
N ARG A 47 2.33 17.47 -15.07
CA ARG A 47 1.77 17.54 -16.42
C ARG A 47 0.30 17.94 -16.39
N PHE A 48 -0.50 17.49 -15.44
CA PHE A 48 -1.88 17.92 -15.27
C PHE A 48 -1.96 19.43 -14.94
N LEU A 49 -1.11 19.90 -14.02
CA LEU A 49 -1.06 21.28 -13.56
C LEU A 49 -0.58 22.30 -14.61
N THR A 50 0.01 21.84 -15.71
CA THR A 50 0.23 22.69 -16.90
C THR A 50 -1.08 23.13 -17.56
N ARG A 51 -2.12 22.29 -17.52
CA ARG A 51 -3.42 22.51 -18.19
C ARG A 51 -4.52 23.02 -17.27
N LYS A 52 -4.53 22.56 -16.01
CA LYS A 52 -5.55 22.91 -15.00
C LYS A 52 -4.85 23.44 -13.76
N LYS A 53 -5.05 24.72 -13.45
CA LYS A 53 -4.41 25.36 -12.30
C LYS A 53 -5.15 25.03 -11.02
N THR A 54 -4.40 24.65 -10.00
CA THR A 54 -4.83 24.64 -8.60
C THR A 54 -4.02 25.68 -7.84
N SER A 55 -4.63 26.28 -6.82
CA SER A 55 -4.05 27.34 -6.00
C SER A 55 -3.70 26.77 -4.63
N GLY A 56 -2.67 27.34 -3.99
CA GLY A 56 -2.11 26.77 -2.75
C GLY A 56 -0.97 25.81 -3.04
N TRP A 57 -0.60 25.02 -2.03
CA TRP A 57 0.47 24.05 -2.14
C TRP A 57 -0.05 22.74 -2.71
N VAL A 58 0.74 22.10 -3.57
CA VAL A 58 0.48 20.73 -4.01
C VAL A 58 1.59 19.84 -3.48
N GLY A 59 1.22 18.80 -2.74
CA GLY A 59 2.13 17.78 -2.24
C GLY A 59 1.79 16.41 -2.84
N THR A 60 2.81 15.64 -3.18
CA THR A 60 2.65 14.27 -3.67
C THR A 60 3.11 13.28 -2.60
N ASP A 61 2.19 12.45 -2.10
CA ASP A 61 2.43 11.35 -1.19
C ASP A 61 2.57 10.03 -1.95
N THR A 62 3.64 9.92 -2.73
CA THR A 62 3.97 8.68 -3.47
C THR A 62 4.16 7.46 -2.56
N SER A 63 4.35 7.69 -1.24
CA SER A 63 4.46 6.64 -0.24
C SER A 63 3.11 6.14 0.30
N GLY A 64 2.01 6.85 0.04
CA GLY A 64 0.68 6.61 0.60
C GLY A 64 0.57 6.78 2.12
N ARG A 65 1.64 7.21 2.81
CA ARG A 65 1.70 7.27 4.28
C ARG A 65 0.83 8.39 4.84
N VAL A 66 0.72 9.51 4.13
CA VAL A 66 -0.14 10.64 4.51
C VAL A 66 -1.60 10.25 4.32
N PHE A 67 -1.97 9.67 3.17
CA PHE A 67 -3.32 9.13 2.95
C PHE A 67 -3.71 8.13 4.05
N ALA A 68 -2.82 7.18 4.36
CA ALA A 68 -3.05 6.18 5.40
C ALA A 68 -3.19 6.80 6.81
N ARG A 69 -2.35 7.78 7.18
CA ARG A 69 -2.43 8.45 8.49
C ARG A 69 -3.71 9.24 8.70
N TYR A 70 -4.28 9.80 7.63
CA TYR A 70 -5.56 10.50 7.66
C TYR A 70 -6.76 9.56 7.42
N GLY A 71 -6.53 8.26 7.20
CA GLY A 71 -7.59 7.28 6.95
C GLY A 71 -8.35 7.53 5.64
N ILE A 72 -7.71 8.15 4.65
CA ILE A 72 -8.34 8.57 3.41
C ILE A 72 -8.39 7.40 2.44
N THR A 73 -9.59 6.93 2.14
CA THR A 73 -9.86 5.80 1.23
C THR A 73 -10.59 6.21 -0.05
N SER A 74 -11.04 7.46 -0.14
CA SER A 74 -11.77 8.01 -1.28
C SER A 74 -11.36 9.45 -1.57
N ARG A 75 -11.51 9.88 -2.83
CA ARG A 75 -11.34 11.27 -3.26
C ARG A 75 -12.63 11.75 -3.96
N PRO A 76 -13.00 13.03 -3.82
CA PRO A 76 -12.33 14.06 -3.02
C PRO A 76 -12.57 13.86 -1.53
N THR A 77 -11.57 14.16 -0.70
CA THR A 77 -11.76 14.29 0.76
C THR A 77 -11.01 15.52 1.26
N THR A 78 -11.67 16.36 2.03
CA THR A 78 -11.12 17.58 2.62
C THR A 78 -11.08 17.46 4.13
N VAL A 79 -9.90 17.70 4.71
CA VAL A 79 -9.68 17.73 6.16
C VAL A 79 -9.39 19.16 6.59
N ILE A 80 -10.16 19.66 7.56
CA ILE A 80 -9.98 21.00 8.13
C ILE A 80 -9.32 20.86 9.49
N VAL A 81 -8.18 21.54 9.66
CA VAL A 81 -7.39 21.59 10.88
C VAL A 81 -7.39 23.01 11.43
N ASP A 82 -7.75 23.19 12.69
CA ASP A 82 -7.78 24.50 13.35
C ASP A 82 -6.37 24.98 13.78
N GLY A 83 -6.30 26.18 14.39
CA GLY A 83 -5.05 26.78 14.84
C GLY A 83 -4.36 26.05 16.00
N SER A 84 -5.04 25.11 16.68
CA SER A 84 -4.46 24.25 17.72
C SER A 84 -3.91 22.92 17.16
N GLY A 85 -4.09 22.68 15.85
CA GLY A 85 -3.70 21.43 15.21
C GLY A 85 -4.76 20.32 15.31
N LYS A 86 -5.98 20.63 15.75
CA LYS A 86 -7.07 19.65 15.86
C LYS A 86 -7.85 19.56 14.54
N VAL A 87 -8.17 18.33 14.12
CA VAL A 87 -9.12 18.11 13.02
C VAL A 87 -10.52 18.49 13.49
N VAL A 88 -11.14 19.45 12.81
CA VAL A 88 -12.49 19.94 13.11
C VAL A 88 -13.53 19.48 12.09
N ALA A 89 -13.10 19.01 10.92
CA ALA A 89 -13.98 18.46 9.91
C ALA A 89 -13.26 17.52 8.94
N VAL A 90 -14.01 16.53 8.44
CA VAL A 90 -13.71 15.73 7.26
C VAL A 90 -14.94 15.80 6.34
N THR A 91 -14.80 16.36 5.15
CA THR A 91 -15.91 16.69 4.24
C THR A 91 -15.43 16.73 2.79
N GLU A 92 -16.21 17.26 1.86
CA GLU A 92 -15.79 17.58 0.49
C GLU A 92 -15.54 19.08 0.36
N ILE A 93 -14.63 19.49 -0.52
CA ILE A 93 -14.24 20.90 -0.64
C ILE A 93 -15.42 21.79 -1.06
N ASP A 94 -16.35 21.26 -1.86
CA ASP A 94 -17.56 21.98 -2.31
C ASP A 94 -18.58 22.22 -1.18
N ALA A 95 -18.42 21.55 -0.04
CA ALA A 95 -19.21 21.76 1.17
C ALA A 95 -18.57 22.77 2.13
N VAL A 96 -17.42 23.36 1.77
CA VAL A 96 -16.67 24.31 2.59
C VAL A 96 -16.76 25.70 1.98
N SER A 97 -17.06 26.72 2.78
CA SER A 97 -17.00 28.12 2.36
C SER A 97 -15.90 28.91 3.08
N THR A 98 -15.54 30.08 2.55
CA THR A 98 -14.64 31.02 3.22
C THR A 98 -15.16 31.44 4.60
N ALA A 99 -16.48 31.66 4.72
CA ALA A 99 -17.13 32.01 5.98
C ALA A 99 -16.99 30.90 7.05
N ASP A 100 -17.06 29.63 6.63
CA ASP A 100 -16.85 28.49 7.52
C ASP A 100 -15.41 28.45 8.05
N LEU A 101 -14.43 28.62 7.16
CA LEU A 101 -13.03 28.63 7.52
C LEU A 101 -12.69 29.79 8.46
N GLU A 102 -13.24 30.97 8.23
CA GLU A 102 -13.10 32.08 9.16
C GLU A 102 -13.79 31.84 10.51
N ALA A 103 -14.95 31.19 10.51
CA ALA A 103 -15.63 30.82 11.75
C ALA A 103 -14.79 29.83 12.57
N VAL A 104 -14.21 28.80 11.92
CA VAL A 104 -13.24 27.88 12.53
C VAL A 104 -12.02 28.63 13.06
N ALA A 105 -11.46 29.58 12.29
CA ALA A 105 -10.31 30.38 12.73
C ALA A 105 -10.62 31.25 13.95
N ARG A 106 -11.88 31.63 14.16
CA ARG A 106 -12.37 32.32 15.37
C ARG A 106 -12.74 31.37 16.51
N GLY A 107 -12.47 30.07 16.38
CA GLY A 107 -12.77 29.05 17.38
C GLY A 107 -14.26 28.65 17.45
N LYS A 108 -15.07 29.00 16.45
CA LYS A 108 -16.47 28.57 16.40
C LYS A 108 -16.58 27.13 15.89
N HIS A 109 -17.48 26.38 16.49
CA HIS A 109 -17.89 25.08 15.96
C HIS A 109 -18.78 25.26 14.73
N VAL A 110 -18.35 24.75 13.58
CA VAL A 110 -19.11 24.79 12.33
C VAL A 110 -19.56 23.37 11.99
N ALA A 111 -20.84 23.20 11.69
CA ALA A 111 -21.38 21.93 11.22
C ALA A 111 -21.23 21.84 9.70
N PHE A 112 -20.20 21.12 9.24
CA PHE A 112 -19.99 20.88 7.81
C PHE A 112 -20.95 19.80 7.30
N LYS A 113 -21.44 19.95 6.06
CA LYS A 113 -22.26 18.91 5.41
C LYS A 113 -21.38 17.68 5.17
N ALA A 114 -21.59 16.63 5.94
CA ALA A 114 -20.81 15.40 5.83
C ALA A 114 -21.29 14.58 4.62
N VAL A 115 -20.37 14.15 3.75
CA VAL A 115 -20.70 13.29 2.58
C VAL A 115 -20.80 11.81 2.98
N SER A 116 -20.32 11.49 4.18
CA SER A 116 -20.72 10.34 4.97
C SER A 116 -20.78 10.81 6.41
N ALA A 117 -21.80 10.38 7.16
CA ALA A 117 -21.84 10.62 8.60
C ALA A 117 -20.44 10.32 9.16
N ILE A 118 -19.86 11.28 9.89
CA ILE A 118 -18.94 10.91 10.94
C ILE A 118 -19.85 10.12 11.89
N THR A 119 -19.98 8.83 11.62
CA THR A 119 -20.11 7.90 12.72
C THR A 119 -18.86 8.25 13.48
N GLU A 120 -18.99 8.86 14.67
CA GLU A 120 -18.05 8.48 15.72
C GLU A 120 -17.81 6.99 15.49
N VAL A 121 -16.56 6.55 15.44
CA VAL A 121 -16.33 5.12 15.55
C VAL A 121 -16.91 4.75 16.92
N ARG A 122 -18.21 4.46 16.94
CA ARG A 122 -18.92 3.89 18.05
C ARG A 122 -18.49 2.47 17.90
N VAL A 123 -17.31 2.20 18.45
CA VAL A 123 -16.90 0.84 18.75
C VAL A 123 -18.12 0.23 19.41
N PRO A 124 -18.74 -0.80 18.81
CA PRO A 124 -19.94 -1.36 19.39
C PRO A 124 -19.62 -1.65 20.85
N ALA A 125 -20.51 -1.23 21.75
CA ALA A 125 -20.49 -1.70 23.13
C ALA A 125 -20.88 -3.19 23.18
N SER A 126 -20.45 -4.02 22.22
CA SER A 126 -20.15 -5.41 22.52
C SER A 126 -18.89 -5.34 23.34
N ALA A 127 -18.94 -5.85 24.58
CA ALA A 127 -17.83 -5.88 25.51
C ALA A 127 -16.48 -5.94 24.80
N ILE A 128 -15.86 -4.77 24.59
CA ILE A 128 -14.46 -4.68 24.21
C ILE A 128 -13.80 -5.29 25.42
N ALA A 129 -13.43 -6.56 25.33
CA ALA A 129 -12.40 -7.10 26.19
C ALA A 129 -11.31 -6.03 26.19
N ARG A 130 -10.95 -5.50 27.36
CA ARG A 130 -10.10 -4.32 27.62
C ARG A 130 -8.66 -4.50 27.07
N GLY A 131 -8.52 -5.00 25.86
CA GLY A 131 -7.30 -5.28 25.15
C GLY A 131 -7.04 -4.19 24.11
N PRO A 132 -5.82 -4.19 23.56
CA PRO A 132 -5.37 -3.16 22.63
C PRO A 132 -6.10 -3.27 21.28
N LEU A 133 -6.20 -2.15 20.54
CA LEU A 133 -6.79 -2.08 19.18
C LEU A 133 -6.11 -3.04 18.19
N PHE A 134 -4.83 -3.30 18.42
CA PHE A 134 -4.07 -4.38 17.80
C PHE A 134 -3.06 -4.93 18.81
N ALA A 135 -2.71 -6.19 18.69
CA ALA A 135 -1.62 -6.85 19.39
C ALA A 135 -0.78 -7.62 18.37
N VAL A 136 0.51 -7.33 18.32
CA VAL A 136 1.49 -8.10 17.56
C VAL A 136 2.54 -8.58 18.53
N SER A 137 2.83 -9.88 18.50
CA SER A 137 3.91 -10.47 19.29
C SER A 137 4.71 -11.43 18.44
N VAL A 138 6.04 -11.36 18.57
CA VAL A 138 6.95 -12.34 17.99
C VAL A 138 7.73 -12.97 19.14
N SER A 139 7.70 -14.30 19.24
CA SER A 139 8.38 -15.05 20.29
C SER A 139 9.10 -16.27 19.72
N LYS A 140 10.17 -16.73 20.38
CA LYS A 140 10.80 -18.00 19.99
C LYS A 140 9.82 -19.16 20.16
N ALA A 141 9.73 -20.00 19.14
CA ALA A 141 8.99 -21.24 19.15
C ALA A 141 9.89 -22.41 19.55
N SER A 142 9.29 -23.59 19.72
CA SER A 142 10.05 -24.84 19.87
C SER A 142 10.98 -25.05 18.65
N PRO A 143 12.23 -25.51 18.84
CA PRO A 143 13.14 -25.82 17.72
C PRO A 143 12.54 -26.82 16.71
N HIS A 144 11.63 -27.66 17.17
CA HIS A 144 10.94 -28.68 16.37
C HIS A 144 9.51 -28.28 15.97
N ALA A 145 9.12 -27.01 16.16
CA ALA A 145 7.81 -26.53 15.75
C ALA A 145 7.65 -26.67 14.22
N THR A 146 6.49 -27.14 13.78
CA THR A 146 6.13 -27.17 12.37
C THR A 146 5.43 -25.87 12.02
N MET A 147 5.81 -25.30 10.87
CA MET A 147 5.18 -24.12 10.31
C MET A 147 3.67 -24.35 10.13
N SER A 148 2.86 -23.47 10.71
CA SER A 148 1.40 -23.49 10.55
C SER A 148 0.83 -22.08 10.53
N VAL A 149 -0.23 -21.88 9.74
CA VAL A 149 -0.99 -20.62 9.71
C VAL A 149 -2.35 -20.85 10.33
N VAL A 150 -2.71 -20.02 11.31
CA VAL A 150 -4.01 -20.05 11.97
C VAL A 150 -4.73 -18.74 11.70
N ASN A 151 -5.85 -18.80 10.98
CA ASN A 151 -6.67 -17.62 10.71
C ASN A 151 -7.71 -17.45 11.81
N HIS A 152 -7.81 -16.24 12.36
CA HIS A 152 -8.77 -15.84 13.38
C HIS A 152 -9.65 -14.68 12.85
N PRO A 153 -10.66 -14.92 11.99
CA PRO A 153 -11.54 -13.86 11.54
C PRO A 153 -12.41 -13.32 12.71
N PRO A 154 -12.66 -12.00 12.81
CA PRO A 154 -12.18 -10.90 11.96
C PRO A 154 -10.86 -10.28 12.44
N THR A 155 -10.19 -10.91 13.41
CA THR A 155 -9.11 -10.29 14.19
C THR A 155 -7.72 -10.48 13.60
N GLY A 156 -7.40 -11.52 12.84
CA GLY A 156 -6.07 -11.60 12.20
C GLY A 156 -5.60 -13.01 11.89
N THR A 157 -4.29 -13.18 11.75
CA THR A 157 -3.64 -14.43 11.37
C THR A 157 -2.38 -14.64 12.19
N ASP A 158 -2.24 -15.83 12.77
CA ASP A 158 -1.02 -16.28 13.42
C ASP A 158 -0.19 -17.13 12.47
N VAL A 159 1.13 -16.96 12.50
CA VAL A 159 2.12 -17.79 11.83
C VAL A 159 3.00 -18.41 12.90
N LEU A 160 2.88 -19.72 13.11
CA LEU A 160 3.52 -20.43 14.21
C LEU A 160 4.66 -21.30 13.69
N GLY A 161 5.75 -21.37 14.45
CA GLY A 161 6.89 -22.23 14.15
C GLY A 161 7.65 -21.85 12.87
N GLU A 162 7.61 -20.59 12.46
CA GLU A 162 8.26 -20.12 11.23
C GLU A 162 9.76 -19.84 11.45
N THR A 163 10.57 -20.02 10.41
CA THR A 163 11.99 -19.64 10.43
C THR A 163 12.17 -18.13 10.36
N ALA A 164 13.33 -17.62 10.79
CA ALA A 164 13.63 -16.19 10.60
C ALA A 164 13.56 -15.78 9.13
N ASP A 165 14.05 -16.63 8.22
CA ASP A 165 14.00 -16.39 6.77
C ASP A 165 12.56 -16.41 6.22
N GLY A 166 11.75 -17.38 6.65
CA GLY A 166 10.33 -17.44 6.30
C GLY A 166 9.56 -16.21 6.78
N LEU A 167 9.80 -15.75 8.02
CA LEU A 167 9.19 -14.52 8.53
C LEU A 167 9.60 -13.31 7.71
N MET A 168 10.88 -13.19 7.33
CA MET A 168 11.34 -12.09 6.49
C MET A 168 10.67 -12.14 5.11
N THR A 169 10.54 -13.32 4.51
CA THR A 169 9.84 -13.52 3.23
C THR A 169 8.38 -13.10 3.33
N ASP A 170 7.65 -13.63 4.31
CA ASP A 170 6.22 -13.39 4.47
C ASP A 170 5.90 -11.93 4.83
N VAL A 171 6.78 -11.26 5.59
CA VAL A 171 6.53 -9.91 6.10
C VAL A 171 7.13 -8.81 5.23
N PHE A 172 8.10 -9.09 4.36
CA PHE A 172 8.68 -8.06 3.50
C PHE A 172 8.33 -8.27 2.03
N ASN A 173 8.47 -9.49 1.50
CA ASN A 173 8.17 -9.76 0.09
C ASN A 173 6.65 -9.73 -0.19
N ALA A 174 5.79 -10.18 0.73
CA ALA A 174 4.34 -10.16 0.52
C ALA A 174 3.77 -8.73 0.40
N PHE A 175 4.36 -7.76 1.11
CA PHE A 175 3.95 -6.35 1.05
C PHE A 175 4.66 -5.55 -0.04
N GLY A 176 5.33 -6.22 -0.98
CA GLY A 176 5.97 -5.59 -2.15
C GLY A 176 7.32 -4.96 -1.88
N LYS A 177 7.95 -5.22 -0.71
CA LYS A 177 9.29 -4.72 -0.36
C LYS A 177 10.30 -5.86 -0.41
N ARG A 178 11.17 -5.86 -1.43
CA ARG A 178 12.27 -6.83 -1.51
C ARG A 178 13.34 -6.51 -0.47
N TYR A 179 14.01 -7.53 0.06
CA TYR A 179 15.12 -7.33 1.00
C TYR A 179 16.40 -8.05 0.57
N VAL A 180 17.54 -7.58 1.07
CA VAL A 180 18.86 -8.17 0.88
C VAL A 180 19.52 -8.32 2.24
N LEU A 181 19.88 -9.54 2.60
CA LEU A 181 20.57 -9.85 3.85
C LEU A 181 22.06 -9.56 3.71
N LYS A 182 22.60 -8.65 4.55
CA LYS A 182 24.05 -8.47 4.70
C LYS A 182 24.65 -9.47 5.69
N ASP A 183 23.91 -9.73 6.76
CA ASP A 183 24.28 -10.66 7.82
C ASP A 183 23.39 -11.90 7.79
N THR A 184 23.90 -13.00 8.37
CA THR A 184 23.09 -14.20 8.57
C THR A 184 21.97 -13.95 9.58
N LEU A 185 20.76 -14.38 9.19
CA LEU A 185 19.60 -14.32 10.06
C LEU A 185 19.79 -15.18 11.32
N PRO A 186 19.15 -14.82 12.44
CA PRO A 186 19.18 -15.62 13.65
C PRO A 186 18.61 -17.02 13.41
N GLU A 187 19.32 -18.05 13.87
CA GLU A 187 18.81 -19.42 13.85
C GLU A 187 17.61 -19.59 14.79
N GLY A 188 16.76 -20.56 14.47
CA GLY A 188 15.60 -20.96 15.27
C GLY A 188 14.26 -20.73 14.59
N ARG A 189 13.20 -20.99 15.36
CA ARG A 189 11.82 -20.85 14.93
C ARG A 189 11.09 -19.83 15.80
N TYR A 190 10.06 -19.21 15.25
CA TYR A 190 9.37 -18.06 15.81
C TYR A 190 7.86 -18.18 15.59
N ASP A 191 7.10 -17.78 16.60
CA ASP A 191 5.67 -17.58 16.51
C ASP A 191 5.41 -16.08 16.34
N LEU A 192 4.81 -15.70 15.21
CA LEU A 192 4.23 -14.38 14.96
C LEU A 192 2.72 -14.48 15.21
N ARG A 193 2.21 -13.68 16.15
CA ARG A 193 0.78 -13.59 16.43
C ARG A 193 0.29 -12.20 16.13
N VAL A 194 -0.82 -12.11 15.41
CA VAL A 194 -1.40 -10.84 14.94
C VAL A 194 -2.89 -10.81 15.25
N SER A 195 -3.29 -9.82 16.04
CA SER A 195 -4.67 -9.45 16.29
C SER A 195 -4.84 -7.97 16.01
N ALA A 196 -5.78 -7.59 15.17
CA ALA A 196 -6.02 -6.25 14.66
C ALA A 196 -7.46 -6.15 14.14
N ALA A 197 -8.40 -5.87 15.04
CA ALA A 197 -9.81 -5.78 14.69
C ALA A 197 -10.15 -4.35 14.23
N GLY A 198 -10.61 -4.21 12.97
CA GLY A 198 -11.01 -2.89 12.44
C GLY A 198 -9.86 -1.91 12.23
N VAL A 199 -8.63 -2.41 12.13
CA VAL A 199 -7.42 -1.60 11.86
C VAL A 199 -7.10 -1.67 10.37
N PRO A 200 -6.76 -0.54 9.71
CA PRO A 200 -6.36 -0.56 8.31
C PRO A 200 -5.15 -1.47 8.08
N GLN A 201 -5.18 -2.29 7.02
CA GLN A 201 -4.15 -3.31 6.75
C GLN A 201 -2.74 -2.71 6.69
N GLY A 202 -2.54 -1.57 6.03
CA GLY A 202 -1.21 -0.94 5.95
C GLY A 202 -0.63 -0.50 7.30
N VAL A 203 -1.47 -0.25 8.31
CA VAL A 203 -1.01 0.01 9.69
C VAL A 203 -0.57 -1.31 10.34
N VAL A 204 -1.34 -2.38 10.15
CA VAL A 204 -1.00 -3.72 10.64
C VAL A 204 0.33 -4.18 10.03
N ASP A 205 0.50 -4.03 8.71
CA ASP A 205 1.71 -4.41 7.99
C ASP A 205 2.95 -3.70 8.54
N ALA A 206 2.85 -2.39 8.80
CA ALA A 206 3.95 -1.60 9.36
C ALA A 206 4.32 -2.05 10.79
N VAL A 207 3.32 -2.36 11.62
CA VAL A 207 3.54 -2.85 13.00
C VAL A 207 4.16 -4.25 12.97
N VAL A 208 3.68 -5.14 12.10
CA VAL A 208 4.23 -6.49 11.94
C VAL A 208 5.69 -6.43 11.47
N GLN A 209 6.00 -5.58 10.50
CA GLN A 209 7.39 -5.33 10.06
C GLN A 209 8.28 -4.92 11.23
N GLN A 210 7.85 -3.94 12.03
CA GLN A 210 8.62 -3.49 13.19
C GLN A 210 8.79 -4.56 14.26
N ALA A 211 7.75 -5.35 14.54
CA ALA A 211 7.81 -6.41 15.54
C ALA A 211 8.79 -7.52 15.14
N VAL A 212 8.80 -7.92 13.86
CA VAL A 212 9.75 -8.92 13.33
C VAL A 212 11.18 -8.41 13.40
N LEU A 213 11.45 -7.18 12.96
CA LEU A 213 12.80 -6.60 13.04
C LEU A 213 13.29 -6.50 14.49
N ALA A 214 12.43 -6.05 15.41
CA ALA A 214 12.78 -5.94 16.81
C ALA A 214 13.09 -7.31 17.43
N ALA A 215 12.27 -8.33 17.16
CA ALA A 215 12.44 -9.67 17.72
C ALA A 215 13.65 -10.42 17.15
N LEU A 216 14.01 -10.15 15.89
CA LEU A 216 15.18 -10.72 15.24
C LEU A 216 16.45 -9.87 15.45
N HIS A 217 16.35 -8.75 16.17
CA HIS A 217 17.43 -7.76 16.37
C HIS A 217 18.04 -7.29 15.04
N LEU A 218 17.18 -6.93 14.09
CA LEU A 218 17.55 -6.47 12.76
C LEU A 218 17.26 -4.99 12.59
N GLN A 219 18.01 -4.35 11.71
CA GLN A 219 17.74 -3.01 11.21
C GLN A 219 17.64 -3.03 9.68
N ILE A 220 16.87 -2.08 9.13
CA ILE A 220 16.67 -1.97 7.68
C ILE A 220 17.10 -0.62 7.16
N GLU A 221 17.72 -0.63 5.99
CA GLU A 221 18.08 0.57 5.24
C GLU A 221 17.51 0.46 3.81
N PRO A 222 16.69 1.42 3.36
CA PRO A 222 16.26 1.46 1.97
C PRO A 222 17.46 1.74 1.06
N LYS A 223 17.69 0.88 0.08
CA LYS A 223 18.74 1.05 -0.94
C LYS A 223 18.18 0.88 -2.32
N THR A 224 18.66 1.70 -3.25
CA THR A 224 18.41 1.51 -4.66
C THR A 224 19.40 0.50 -5.23
N VAL A 225 18.89 -0.61 -5.75
CA VAL A 225 19.67 -1.62 -6.46
C VAL A 225 19.16 -1.70 -7.89
N THR A 226 20.10 -1.83 -8.83
CA THR A 226 19.79 -1.98 -10.24
C THR A 226 19.57 -3.47 -10.55
N LYS A 227 18.40 -3.82 -11.11
CA LYS A 227 18.12 -5.20 -11.57
C LYS A 227 17.72 -5.22 -13.04
N ARG A 228 18.07 -6.30 -13.73
CA ARG A 228 17.57 -6.58 -15.09
C ARG A 228 16.06 -6.66 -15.10
N VAL A 229 15.44 -5.97 -16.03
CA VAL A 229 13.98 -5.95 -16.21
C VAL A 229 13.58 -7.08 -17.15
N TYR A 230 12.41 -7.65 -16.92
CA TYR A 230 11.71 -8.49 -17.89
C TYR A 230 10.45 -7.77 -18.39
N ILE A 231 10.13 -7.97 -19.66
CA ILE A 231 8.93 -7.43 -20.29
C ILE A 231 7.92 -8.56 -20.45
N LEU A 232 6.74 -8.40 -19.85
CA LEU A 232 5.61 -9.30 -20.05
C LEU A 232 4.92 -8.96 -21.36
N ARG A 233 4.87 -9.92 -22.28
CA ARG A 233 4.26 -9.77 -23.62
C ARG A 233 3.15 -10.78 -23.86
N ALA A 234 2.20 -10.37 -24.68
CA ALA A 234 1.17 -11.23 -25.23
C ALA A 234 1.72 -12.02 -26.43
N THR A 235 1.26 -13.25 -26.58
CA THR A 235 1.47 -14.06 -27.79
C THR A 235 0.13 -14.23 -28.52
N ASP A 236 0.15 -14.80 -29.72
CA ASP A 236 -1.08 -15.13 -30.44
C ASP A 236 -2.01 -16.06 -29.64
N ALA A 237 -1.45 -16.84 -28.72
CA ALA A 237 -2.22 -17.75 -27.86
C ALA A 237 -2.98 -17.03 -26.73
N SER A 238 -2.61 -15.79 -26.36
CA SER A 238 -3.23 -15.09 -25.22
C SER A 238 -4.74 -14.92 -25.38
N LYS A 239 -5.21 -14.63 -26.60
CA LYS A 239 -6.63 -14.42 -26.91
C LYS A 239 -7.52 -15.63 -26.59
N ARG A 240 -6.93 -16.83 -26.61
CA ARG A 240 -7.65 -18.09 -26.35
C ARG A 240 -7.46 -18.58 -24.93
N LEU A 241 -6.27 -18.36 -24.35
CA LEU A 241 -5.86 -18.96 -23.08
C LEU A 241 -6.19 -18.08 -21.87
N LEU A 242 -6.28 -16.76 -22.04
CA LEU A 242 -6.66 -15.87 -20.95
C LEU A 242 -8.14 -16.05 -20.58
N SER A 243 -8.39 -16.14 -19.28
CA SER A 243 -9.73 -16.28 -18.71
C SER A 243 -10.15 -14.94 -18.08
N PRO A 244 -11.05 -14.16 -18.72
CA PRO A 244 -11.59 -12.94 -18.14
C PRO A 244 -12.26 -13.24 -16.79
N SER A 245 -12.03 -12.38 -15.81
CA SER A 245 -12.66 -12.49 -14.50
C SER A 245 -14.13 -12.11 -14.58
N ALA A 246 -14.99 -12.93 -13.98
CA ALA A 246 -16.40 -12.61 -13.74
C ALA A 246 -16.64 -12.00 -12.35
N SER A 247 -15.60 -11.88 -11.52
CA SER A 247 -15.72 -11.42 -10.14
C SER A 247 -15.90 -9.90 -10.06
N THR A 248 -16.75 -9.45 -9.15
CA THR A 248 -16.90 -8.04 -8.75
C THR A 248 -16.18 -7.72 -7.44
N HIS A 249 -15.50 -8.70 -6.84
CA HIS A 249 -14.77 -8.53 -5.59
C HIS A 249 -13.44 -7.77 -5.83
N ALA A 250 -12.84 -7.27 -4.75
CA ALA A 250 -11.52 -6.66 -4.81
C ALA A 250 -10.47 -7.60 -5.44
N VAL A 251 -9.47 -7.00 -6.09
CA VAL A 251 -8.33 -7.72 -6.66
C VAL A 251 -7.66 -8.58 -5.59
N LYS A 252 -7.42 -9.85 -5.89
CA LYS A 252 -6.62 -10.73 -5.03
C LYS A 252 -5.42 -11.21 -5.81
N ARG A 253 -4.23 -10.93 -5.32
CA ARG A 253 -2.96 -11.27 -5.97
C ARG A 253 -1.98 -11.82 -4.94
N GLY A 254 -1.12 -12.75 -5.31
CA GLY A 254 -0.16 -13.33 -4.38
C GLY A 254 0.78 -14.33 -5.01
N TYR A 255 1.93 -14.50 -4.37
CA TYR A 255 2.94 -15.49 -4.68
C TYR A 255 3.30 -16.22 -3.38
N TRP A 256 3.31 -17.55 -3.39
CA TRP A 256 3.75 -18.36 -2.25
C TRP A 256 4.31 -19.70 -2.74
N HIS A 257 5.58 -19.99 -2.45
CA HIS A 257 6.24 -21.27 -2.77
C HIS A 257 6.02 -21.76 -4.21
N GLY A 258 6.29 -20.89 -5.19
CA GLY A 258 6.11 -21.19 -6.61
C GLY A 258 4.66 -21.19 -7.09
N ILE A 259 3.68 -20.88 -6.24
CA ILE A 259 2.27 -20.73 -6.60
C ILE A 259 1.98 -19.26 -6.86
N TYR A 260 1.52 -18.94 -8.06
CA TYR A 260 1.12 -17.62 -8.49
C TYR A 260 -0.41 -17.57 -8.53
N ILE A 261 -0.99 -16.54 -7.91
CA ILE A 261 -2.44 -16.33 -7.83
C ILE A 261 -2.76 -14.91 -8.24
N LEU A 262 -3.72 -14.80 -9.15
CA LEU A 262 -4.38 -13.58 -9.55
C LEU A 262 -5.88 -13.87 -9.65
N MET A 263 -6.69 -13.07 -8.99
CA MET A 263 -8.13 -13.10 -9.13
C MET A 263 -8.64 -11.66 -9.31
N ASN A 264 -9.48 -11.48 -10.33
CA ASN A 264 -10.00 -10.18 -10.73
C ASN A 264 -8.95 -9.10 -10.95
N GLY A 265 -7.75 -9.44 -11.45
CA GLY A 265 -6.65 -8.50 -11.59
C GLY A 265 -6.27 -8.19 -13.04
N THR A 266 -5.60 -7.07 -13.23
CA THR A 266 -5.08 -6.61 -14.54
C THR A 266 -3.77 -7.31 -14.91
N MET A 267 -3.27 -7.07 -16.13
CA MET A 267 -1.92 -7.53 -16.50
C MET A 267 -0.80 -6.83 -15.72
N ASP A 268 -1.04 -5.63 -15.17
CA ASP A 268 -0.11 -4.97 -14.26
C ASP A 268 -0.05 -5.70 -12.91
N ASP A 269 -1.21 -6.18 -12.42
CA ASP A 269 -1.26 -7.02 -11.23
C ASP A 269 -0.55 -8.37 -11.45
N LEU A 270 -0.69 -8.95 -12.64
CA LEU A 270 0.06 -10.16 -13.01
C LEU A 270 1.56 -9.89 -13.06
N ALA A 271 1.98 -8.80 -13.71
CA ALA A 271 3.38 -8.40 -13.77
C ALA A 271 3.98 -8.21 -12.36
N TYR A 272 3.23 -7.59 -11.44
CA TYR A 272 3.63 -7.48 -10.04
C TYR A 272 3.86 -8.86 -9.39
N VAL A 273 2.92 -9.79 -9.54
CA VAL A 273 3.02 -11.15 -8.94
C VAL A 273 4.18 -11.95 -9.55
N LEU A 274 4.41 -11.83 -10.86
CA LEU A 274 5.55 -12.43 -11.54
C LEU A 274 6.87 -11.82 -11.07
N ALA A 275 6.92 -10.50 -10.91
CA ALA A 275 8.07 -9.80 -10.38
C ALA A 275 8.42 -10.25 -8.96
N THR A 276 7.42 -10.54 -8.13
CA THR A 276 7.65 -11.09 -6.79
C THR A 276 8.31 -12.46 -6.86
N GLY A 277 7.79 -13.38 -7.69
CA GLY A 277 8.32 -14.74 -7.78
C GLY A 277 9.68 -14.86 -8.49
N LEU A 278 9.98 -13.98 -9.44
CA LEU A 278 11.25 -13.94 -10.17
C LEU A 278 12.33 -13.09 -9.46
N GLU A 279 11.94 -12.34 -8.43
CA GLU A 279 12.77 -11.32 -7.76
C GLU A 279 13.35 -10.23 -8.69
N ASN A 280 12.89 -10.13 -9.93
CA ASN A 280 13.30 -9.12 -10.91
C ASN A 280 12.11 -8.24 -11.30
N PRO A 281 12.31 -6.96 -11.69
CA PRO A 281 11.23 -6.13 -12.20
C PRO A 281 10.58 -6.76 -13.43
N VAL A 282 9.26 -6.74 -13.49
CA VAL A 282 8.49 -7.13 -14.68
C VAL A 282 7.63 -5.95 -15.10
N VAL A 283 7.76 -5.53 -16.36
CA VAL A 283 6.98 -4.44 -16.95
C VAL A 283 5.96 -5.03 -17.90
N ASN A 284 4.69 -4.66 -17.72
CA ASN A 284 3.61 -5.05 -18.62
C ASN A 284 3.71 -4.30 -19.95
N GLN A 285 3.83 -5.05 -21.06
CA GLN A 285 3.67 -4.55 -22.42
C GLN A 285 2.78 -5.49 -23.25
N THR A 286 1.80 -6.12 -22.58
CA THR A 286 0.89 -7.06 -23.23
C THR A 286 -0.11 -6.35 -24.15
N GLY A 287 -0.47 -5.09 -23.84
CA GLY A 287 -1.55 -4.36 -24.51
C GLY A 287 -2.94 -4.98 -24.27
N ILE A 288 -3.08 -5.77 -23.22
CA ILE A 288 -4.32 -6.47 -22.87
C ILE A 288 -5.02 -5.72 -21.74
N ASP A 289 -6.23 -5.27 -22.02
CA ASP A 289 -7.10 -4.57 -21.06
C ASP A 289 -8.11 -5.52 -20.41
N GLY A 290 -8.59 -5.13 -19.22
CA GLY A 290 -9.59 -5.88 -18.46
C GLY A 290 -8.99 -6.65 -17.27
N THR A 291 -9.84 -7.41 -16.59
CA THR A 291 -9.45 -8.22 -15.44
C THR A 291 -9.52 -9.70 -15.75
N TYR A 292 -8.61 -10.47 -15.16
CA TYR A 292 -8.39 -11.87 -15.46
C TYR A 292 -8.15 -12.65 -14.17
N ASP A 293 -8.49 -13.95 -14.24
CA ASP A 293 -8.15 -14.91 -13.22
C ASP A 293 -7.00 -15.79 -13.72
N ALA A 294 -5.97 -15.96 -12.88
CA ALA A 294 -4.85 -16.85 -13.17
C ALA A 294 -4.39 -17.55 -11.89
N ARG A 295 -4.21 -18.86 -11.97
CA ARG A 295 -3.59 -19.63 -10.89
C ARG A 295 -2.74 -20.73 -11.48
N PHE A 296 -1.45 -20.71 -11.17
CA PHE A 296 -0.51 -21.71 -11.68
C PHE A 296 0.64 -21.93 -10.70
N LYS A 297 1.30 -23.08 -10.83
CA LYS A 297 2.46 -23.46 -10.04
C LYS A 297 3.67 -23.65 -10.95
N VAL A 298 4.83 -23.18 -10.50
CA VAL A 298 6.12 -23.30 -11.18
C VAL A 298 7.10 -24.00 -10.25
N SER A 299 7.89 -24.94 -10.79
CA SER A 299 8.83 -25.76 -10.02
C SER A 299 10.29 -25.25 -10.08
N GLY A 300 10.48 -24.00 -10.48
CA GLY A 300 11.78 -23.32 -10.57
C GLY A 300 11.63 -21.81 -10.32
N ASP A 301 12.74 -21.16 -10.05
CA ASP A 301 12.87 -19.72 -9.74
C ASP A 301 13.42 -18.90 -10.91
N ASP A 302 13.75 -19.56 -12.03
CA ASP A 302 14.28 -18.94 -13.24
C ASP A 302 13.18 -18.53 -14.25
N VAL A 303 13.56 -17.65 -15.18
CA VAL A 303 12.63 -17.12 -16.19
C VAL A 303 12.17 -18.18 -17.20
N ASP A 304 12.98 -19.20 -17.49
CA ASP A 304 12.64 -20.22 -18.49
C ASP A 304 11.57 -21.17 -17.93
N SER A 305 11.72 -21.56 -16.66
CA SER A 305 10.70 -22.30 -15.90
C SER A 305 9.36 -21.55 -15.86
N LEU A 306 9.40 -20.23 -15.64
CA LEU A 306 8.22 -19.38 -15.61
C LEU A 306 7.58 -19.24 -17.01
N ASN A 307 8.39 -19.03 -18.05
CA ASN A 307 7.94 -18.95 -19.45
C ASN A 307 7.28 -20.23 -19.95
N ALA A 308 7.82 -21.40 -19.58
CA ALA A 308 7.24 -22.69 -19.95
C ALA A 308 5.79 -22.84 -19.44
N VAL A 309 5.50 -22.30 -18.25
CA VAL A 309 4.15 -22.31 -17.69
C VAL A 309 3.30 -21.20 -18.30
N LEU A 310 3.79 -19.95 -18.33
CA LEU A 310 3.05 -18.80 -18.87
C LEU A 310 2.60 -19.00 -20.31
N GLY A 311 3.46 -19.51 -21.18
CA GLY A 311 3.12 -19.77 -22.57
C GLY A 311 2.02 -20.82 -22.72
N LYS A 312 2.03 -21.84 -21.87
CA LYS A 312 1.04 -22.94 -21.90
C LYS A 312 -0.30 -22.54 -21.27
N THR A 313 -0.29 -21.77 -20.18
CA THR A 313 -1.49 -21.50 -19.37
C THR A 313 -2.17 -20.19 -19.77
N LEU A 314 -1.41 -19.15 -20.07
CA LEU A 314 -1.93 -17.81 -20.34
C LEU A 314 -1.59 -17.31 -21.74
N GLY A 315 -0.71 -18.02 -22.46
CA GLY A 315 -0.19 -17.56 -23.75
C GLY A 315 0.64 -16.29 -23.60
N LEU A 316 1.35 -16.11 -22.49
CA LEU A 316 2.20 -14.95 -22.22
C LEU A 316 3.67 -15.36 -22.20
N GLU A 317 4.56 -14.41 -22.39
CA GLU A 317 6.01 -14.60 -22.28
C GLU A 317 6.69 -13.45 -21.56
N LEU A 318 7.81 -13.74 -20.91
CA LEU A 318 8.75 -12.82 -20.33
C LEU A 318 10.00 -12.78 -21.19
N VAL A 319 10.34 -11.61 -21.71
CA VAL A 319 11.56 -11.39 -22.47
C VAL A 319 12.49 -10.42 -21.74
N PRO A 320 13.82 -10.53 -21.87
CA PRO A 320 14.73 -9.55 -21.29
C PRO A 320 14.43 -8.14 -21.79
N GLY A 321 14.33 -7.19 -20.86
CA GLY A 321 14.34 -5.76 -21.18
C GLY A 321 15.75 -5.32 -21.56
N GLY A 322 15.87 -4.36 -22.49
CA GLY A 322 17.15 -3.78 -22.89
C GLY A 322 17.79 -2.85 -21.85
N GLU A 323 17.08 -2.59 -20.75
CA GLU A 323 17.48 -1.64 -19.71
C GLU A 323 17.40 -2.32 -18.33
N GLU A 324 18.29 -1.89 -17.43
CA GLU A 324 18.17 -2.24 -16.01
C GLU A 324 17.37 -1.14 -15.29
N MET A 325 16.57 -1.53 -14.30
CA MET A 325 15.72 -0.59 -13.56
C MET A 325 16.19 -0.47 -12.11
N PRO A 326 16.30 0.76 -11.58
CA PRO A 326 16.50 0.96 -10.16
C PRO A 326 15.25 0.49 -9.41
N ILE A 327 15.44 -0.40 -8.45
CA ILE A 327 14.42 -0.81 -7.50
C ILE A 327 14.87 -0.48 -6.08
N THR A 328 13.91 -0.11 -5.24
CA THR A 328 14.15 0.02 -3.82
C THR A 328 14.08 -1.37 -3.19
N VAL A 329 15.19 -1.79 -2.59
CA VAL A 329 15.26 -2.96 -1.72
C VAL A 329 15.55 -2.48 -0.29
N LEU A 330 15.23 -3.32 0.69
CA LEU A 330 15.61 -3.10 2.08
C LEU A 330 16.88 -3.90 2.34
N GLU A 331 18.01 -3.23 2.55
CA GLU A 331 19.17 -3.91 3.13
C GLU A 331 18.90 -4.19 4.60
N VAL A 332 19.08 -5.44 5.02
CA VAL A 332 18.82 -5.90 6.38
C VAL A 332 20.11 -6.42 7.00
N GLU A 333 20.43 -5.93 8.18
CA GLU A 333 21.64 -6.27 8.91
C GLU A 333 21.35 -6.36 10.42
N ARG A 334 22.27 -6.96 11.19
CA ARG A 334 22.10 -7.05 12.64
C ARG A 334 22.21 -5.66 13.25
N ALA A 335 21.26 -5.34 14.12
CA ALA A 335 21.33 -4.13 14.91
C ALA A 335 22.57 -4.18 15.82
N PRO A 336 23.34 -3.09 15.94
CA PRO A 336 24.50 -3.05 16.81
C PRO A 336 24.07 -3.35 18.25
N THR A 337 24.74 -4.31 18.88
CA THR A 337 24.56 -4.55 20.32
C THR A 337 24.99 -3.29 21.06
N LYS A 338 24.05 -2.61 21.71
CA LYS A 338 24.40 -1.56 22.67
C LYS A 338 25.21 -2.23 23.78
N THR A 339 26.53 -2.08 23.74
CA THR A 339 27.38 -2.26 24.92
C THR A 339 27.00 -1.16 25.89
N THR A 340 26.13 -1.48 26.85
CA THR A 340 25.91 -0.64 28.01
C THR A 340 27.22 -0.60 28.81
N PRO A 341 27.79 0.58 29.13
CA PRO A 341 28.93 0.68 30.03
C PRO A 341 28.58 0.23 31.46
#